data_AF-H2YBL7-F1
#
_entry.id   AF-H2YBL7-F1
#
_cell.length_a   1.000
_cell.length_b   1.000
_cell.length_c   1.000
_cell.angle_alpha   90.00
_cell.angle_beta   90.00
_cell.angle_gamma   90.00
#
_symmetry.space_group_name_H-M   'P 1'
#
loop_
_entity.id
_entity.type
_entity.pdbx_description
1 polymer ?
#
loop_
_entity_poly.entity_id
_entity_poly.type
_entity_poly.pdbx_seq_one_letter_code
_entity_poly.pdbx_strand_id
1 'polypeptide(L)'
;STNYTGVLTWKIPDFARRKREAVSGRVLSLYSQPFYTSRYGYKMCARVYLNGDGMGKGTHMSLFFVVMKGEYDALLPWPFRQKVTLMLLDQGMDRRHLSDTFKPDPTSSSFKKPTSDMNIASGCPLFVAHNVIEGSSYVKEDTIFLRIHVDTTELENF
;
A
#
# COMPACT_ATOMS: atom_id res chain seq x y z
N SER A 1 16.32 -0.50 2.17
CA SER A 1 16.49 -1.88 2.67
C SER A 1 15.31 -2.71 2.22
N THR A 2 15.54 -3.94 1.77
CA THR A 2 14.48 -4.89 1.41
C THR A 2 13.90 -5.52 2.68
N ASN A 3 12.57 -5.53 2.83
CA ASN A 3 11.88 -6.11 3.98
C ASN A 3 11.31 -7.50 3.62
N TYR A 4 11.49 -8.47 4.53
CA TYR A 4 11.06 -9.87 4.38
C TYR A 4 10.17 -10.35 5.53
N THR A 5 9.46 -9.43 6.20
CA THR A 5 8.65 -9.73 7.39
C THR A 5 7.16 -9.46 7.13
N GLY A 6 6.76 -9.27 5.88
CA GLY A 6 5.42 -8.84 5.51
C GLY A 6 5.11 -7.38 5.88
N VAL A 7 6.12 -6.55 6.19
CA VAL A 7 5.88 -5.16 6.65
C VAL A 7 6.63 -4.15 5.80
N LEU A 8 5.89 -3.27 5.15
CA LEU A 8 6.44 -2.11 4.46
C LEU A 8 6.22 -0.86 5.30
N THR A 9 7.29 -0.09 5.56
CA THR A 9 7.20 1.32 5.94
C THR A 9 7.71 2.16 4.77
N TRP A 10 6.84 3.00 4.22
CA TRP A 10 7.10 3.79 3.04
C TRP A 10 7.11 5.28 3.38
N LYS A 11 8.31 5.88 3.29
CA LYS A 11 8.51 7.33 3.41
C LYS A 11 8.21 8.01 2.07
N ILE A 12 7.33 9.01 2.08
CA ILE A 12 7.04 9.85 0.92
C ILE A 12 7.42 11.29 1.28
N PRO A 13 8.63 11.75 0.91
CA PRO A 13 9.04 13.15 1.09
C PRO A 13 8.46 14.04 -0.01
N ASP A 14 8.59 15.35 0.13
CA ASP A 14 8.07 16.37 -0.79
C ASP A 14 6.56 16.25 -1.01
N PHE A 15 5.79 15.97 0.05
CA PHE A 15 4.36 15.68 -0.03
C PHE A 15 3.61 16.79 -0.78
N ALA A 16 3.86 18.05 -0.46
CA ALA A 16 3.22 19.19 -1.10
C ALA A 16 3.50 19.24 -2.62
N ARG A 17 4.74 19.00 -3.03
CA ARG A 17 5.11 18.97 -4.47
C ARG A 17 4.44 17.80 -5.18
N ARG A 18 4.55 16.59 -4.62
CA ARG A 18 3.98 15.37 -5.23
C ARG A 18 2.45 15.44 -5.30
N LYS A 19 1.81 16.05 -4.30
CA LYS A 19 0.38 16.33 -4.32
C LYS A 19 0.00 17.26 -5.47
N ARG A 20 0.73 18.37 -5.66
CA ARG A 20 0.50 19.28 -6.80
C ARG A 20 0.68 18.57 -8.15
N GLU A 21 1.68 17.70 -8.27
CA GLU A 21 1.90 16.88 -9.47
C GLU A 21 0.75 15.91 -9.76
N ALA A 22 0.15 15.35 -8.71
CA ALA A 22 -1.03 14.49 -8.84
C ALA A 22 -2.28 15.28 -9.20
N VAL A 23 -2.45 16.50 -8.67
CA VAL A 23 -3.55 17.40 -9.03
C VAL A 23 -3.44 17.86 -10.49
N SER A 24 -2.24 18.22 -10.94
CA SER A 24 -2.01 18.65 -12.32
C SER A 24 -2.01 17.49 -13.34
N GLY A 25 -2.15 16.24 -12.89
CA GLY A 25 -2.10 15.05 -13.73
C GLY A 25 -0.70 14.65 -14.23
N ARG A 26 0.37 15.32 -13.77
CA ARG A 26 1.75 15.02 -14.21
C ARG A 26 2.24 13.69 -13.65
N VAL A 27 1.90 13.39 -12.40
CA VAL A 27 2.21 12.10 -11.75
C VAL A 27 1.00 11.65 -10.95
N LEU A 28 0.18 10.76 -11.52
CA LEU A 28 -1.09 10.35 -10.92
C LEU A 28 -0.92 9.51 -9.65
N SER A 29 0.07 8.61 -9.65
CA SER A 29 0.31 7.67 -8.56
C SER A 29 1.78 7.40 -8.34
N LEU A 30 2.12 6.94 -7.15
CA LEU A 30 3.46 6.48 -6.79
C LEU A 30 3.42 5.00 -6.45
N TYR A 31 4.51 4.29 -6.67
CA TYR A 31 4.74 2.93 -6.20
C TYR A 31 5.82 2.93 -5.12
N SER A 32 5.65 2.08 -4.10
CA SER A 32 6.68 1.84 -3.11
C SER A 32 7.80 0.95 -3.64
N GLN A 33 8.88 0.83 -2.87
CA GLN A 33 9.78 -0.30 -3.03
C GLN A 33 9.05 -1.63 -2.79
N PRO A 34 9.48 -2.74 -3.42
CA PRO A 34 8.98 -4.06 -3.08
C PRO A 34 9.26 -4.46 -1.64
N PHE A 35 8.36 -5.26 -1.06
CA PHE A 35 8.52 -5.94 0.21
C PHE A 35 7.98 -7.37 0.10
N TYR A 36 8.37 -8.23 1.03
CA TYR A 36 8.14 -9.67 0.94
C TYR A 36 7.57 -10.23 2.24
N THR A 37 6.78 -11.30 2.15
CA THR A 37 6.30 -12.03 3.33
C THR A 37 7.40 -12.83 4.02
N SER A 38 8.38 -13.31 3.28
CA SER A 38 9.58 -14.02 3.77
C SER A 38 10.69 -13.94 2.72
N ARG A 39 11.89 -14.51 2.99
CA ARG A 39 13.00 -14.53 2.02
C ARG A 39 12.63 -15.20 0.69
N TYR A 40 11.74 -16.19 0.73
CA TYR A 40 11.27 -16.95 -0.43
C TYR A 40 9.75 -16.79 -0.63
N GLY A 41 9.19 -15.72 -0.08
CA GLY A 41 7.76 -15.48 -0.01
C GLY A 41 7.21 -14.62 -1.16
N TYR A 42 5.96 -14.18 -1.01
CA TYR A 42 5.31 -13.32 -2.00
C TYR A 42 6.05 -12.00 -2.14
N LYS A 43 6.19 -11.52 -3.38
CA LYS A 43 6.67 -10.17 -3.68
C LYS A 43 5.49 -9.22 -3.82
N MET A 44 5.55 -8.09 -3.14
CA MET A 44 4.44 -7.15 -3.07
C MET A 44 4.94 -5.72 -3.11
N CYS A 45 4.08 -4.77 -3.45
CA CYS A 45 4.32 -3.35 -3.24
C CYS A 45 3.02 -2.61 -2.92
N ALA A 46 3.13 -1.32 -2.64
CA ALA A 46 1.98 -0.43 -2.46
C ALA A 46 1.92 0.58 -3.61
N ARG A 47 0.70 1.02 -3.92
CA ARG A 47 0.43 2.10 -4.86
C ARG A 47 -0.44 3.16 -4.18
N VAL A 48 -0.04 4.42 -4.24
CA VAL A 48 -0.81 5.53 -3.65
C VAL A 48 -1.15 6.57 -4.71
N TYR A 49 -2.36 7.11 -4.64
CA TYR A 49 -2.79 8.29 -5.39
C TYR A 49 -3.00 9.43 -4.41
N LEU A 50 -2.06 10.38 -4.39
CA LEU A 50 -2.11 11.50 -3.44
C LEU A 50 -3.31 12.43 -3.70
N ASN A 51 -3.77 12.49 -4.96
CA ASN A 51 -4.99 13.20 -5.35
C ASN A 51 -6.20 12.27 -5.54
N GLY A 52 -6.12 11.03 -5.06
CA GLY A 52 -7.20 10.06 -5.12
C GLY A 52 -7.41 9.42 -6.48
N ASP A 53 -8.13 8.30 -6.46
CA ASP A 53 -8.52 7.49 -7.61
C ASP A 53 -9.98 7.04 -7.48
N GLY A 54 -10.64 6.77 -8.60
CA GLY A 54 -12.05 6.39 -8.65
C GLY A 54 -12.95 7.35 -7.87
N MET A 55 -13.75 6.81 -6.95
CA MET A 55 -14.69 7.57 -6.11
C MET A 55 -14.00 8.59 -5.17
N GLY A 56 -12.71 8.41 -4.87
CA GLY A 56 -11.94 9.30 -4.00
C GLY A 56 -11.18 10.41 -4.73
N LYS A 57 -11.26 10.43 -6.07
CA LYS A 57 -10.51 11.39 -6.88
C LYS A 57 -10.86 12.84 -6.47
N GLY A 58 -9.81 13.62 -6.19
CA GLY A 58 -9.90 15.02 -5.78
C GLY A 58 -10.34 15.26 -4.34
N THR A 59 -10.70 14.22 -3.57
CA THR A 59 -11.24 14.37 -2.21
C THR A 59 -10.51 13.53 -1.15
N HIS A 60 -9.97 12.39 -1.54
CA HIS A 60 -9.30 11.44 -0.66
C HIS A 60 -7.92 11.06 -1.21
N MET A 61 -6.99 10.71 -0.33
CA MET A 61 -5.82 9.94 -0.73
C MET A 61 -6.27 8.49 -0.85
N SER A 62 -5.98 7.85 -1.99
CA SER A 62 -6.31 6.43 -2.21
C SER A 62 -5.06 5.58 -2.03
N LEU A 63 -5.19 4.44 -1.35
CA LEU A 63 -4.07 3.55 -1.05
C LEU A 63 -4.40 2.11 -1.43
N PHE A 64 -3.50 1.48 -2.18
CA PHE A 64 -3.68 0.16 -2.73
C PHE A 64 -2.48 -0.74 -2.46
N PHE A 65 -2.76 -2.03 -2.30
CA PHE A 65 -1.83 -3.13 -2.24
C PHE A 65 -1.71 -3.79 -3.63
N VAL A 66 -0.51 -4.26 -3.95
CA VAL A 66 -0.19 -4.87 -5.24
C VAL A 66 0.59 -6.16 -5.00
N VAL A 67 0.08 -7.27 -5.53
CA VAL A 67 0.85 -8.51 -5.69
C VAL A 67 1.71 -8.37 -6.94
N MET A 68 3.01 -8.65 -6.81
CA MET A 68 3.98 -8.63 -7.90
C MET A 68 4.42 -10.04 -8.25
N LYS A 69 4.88 -10.23 -9.48
CA LYS A 69 5.53 -11.48 -9.89
C LYS A 69 6.81 -11.70 -9.07
N GLY A 70 6.83 -12.78 -8.31
CA GLY A 70 7.95 -13.23 -7.49
C GLY A 70 8.73 -14.36 -8.15
N GLU A 71 9.97 -14.54 -7.72
CA GLU A 71 10.84 -15.64 -8.18
C GLU A 71 10.33 -17.02 -7.72
N TYR A 72 9.68 -17.05 -6.55
CA TYR A 72 9.22 -18.28 -5.89
C TYR A 72 7.71 -18.52 -6.07
N ASP A 73 7.02 -17.81 -6.98
CA ASP A 73 5.57 -17.92 -7.20
C ASP A 73 5.12 -19.35 -7.55
N ALA A 74 6.02 -20.21 -8.02
CA ALA A 74 5.73 -21.63 -8.28
C ALA A 74 5.55 -22.47 -7.00
N LEU A 75 6.13 -22.04 -5.88
CA LEU A 75 6.13 -22.75 -4.60
C LEU A 75 5.06 -22.23 -3.64
N LEU A 76 4.51 -21.04 -3.91
CA LEU A 76 3.58 -20.36 -3.02
C LEU A 76 2.12 -20.76 -3.33
N PRO A 77 1.25 -20.79 -2.31
CA PRO A 77 -0.18 -21.06 -2.52
C PRO A 77 -0.84 -19.91 -3.31
N TRP A 78 -1.86 -20.24 -4.11
CA TRP A 78 -2.63 -19.25 -4.85
C TRP A 78 -4.13 -19.58 -4.81
N PRO A 79 -5.03 -18.57 -4.83
CA PRO A 79 -4.75 -17.13 -4.82
C PRO A 79 -4.15 -16.65 -3.48
N PHE A 80 -3.55 -15.45 -3.48
CA PHE A 80 -3.06 -14.79 -2.27
C PHE A 80 -4.22 -14.53 -1.29
N ARG A 81 -4.07 -14.93 -0.02
CA ARG A 81 -5.16 -14.93 0.98
C ARG A 81 -4.84 -14.18 2.26
N GLN A 82 -3.64 -13.64 2.38
CA GLN A 82 -3.18 -13.03 3.62
C GLN A 82 -3.93 -11.74 3.91
N LYS A 83 -4.35 -11.57 5.17
CA LYS A 83 -4.96 -10.32 5.64
C LYS A 83 -3.98 -9.16 5.44
N VAL A 84 -4.46 -8.06 4.85
CA VAL A 84 -3.65 -6.86 4.56
C VAL A 84 -4.21 -5.67 5.32
N THR A 85 -3.35 -4.98 6.05
CA THR A 85 -3.66 -3.73 6.73
C THR A 85 -2.88 -2.58 6.09
N LEU A 86 -3.60 -1.57 5.63
CA LEU A 86 -3.09 -0.33 5.07
C LEU A 86 -3.14 0.76 6.13
N MET A 87 -2.09 1.57 6.27
CA MET A 87 -1.99 2.58 7.32
C MET A 87 -1.38 3.89 6.85
N LEU A 88 -1.91 5.01 7.36
CA LEU A 88 -1.25 6.31 7.40
C LEU A 88 -0.75 6.55 8.82
N LEU A 89 0.56 6.72 8.98
CA LEU A 89 1.17 6.86 10.30
C LEU A 89 1.10 8.30 10.79
N ASP A 90 0.43 8.49 11.92
CA ASP A 90 0.54 9.70 12.74
C ASP A 90 1.98 9.90 13.28
N GLN A 91 2.50 11.10 13.06
CA GLN A 91 3.84 11.52 13.49
C GLN A 91 3.81 12.40 14.75
N GLY A 92 2.61 12.64 15.29
CA GLY A 92 2.40 13.27 16.59
C GLY A 92 2.72 12.34 17.77
N MET A 93 2.63 12.90 18.98
CA MET A 93 2.91 12.16 20.23
C MET A 93 1.90 11.03 20.47
N ASP A 94 0.64 11.23 20.06
CA ASP A 94 -0.46 10.29 20.34
C ASP A 94 -0.43 9.03 19.45
N ARG A 95 0.36 9.03 18.37
CA ARG A 95 0.52 7.91 17.43
C ARG A 95 -0.82 7.33 16.94
N ARG A 96 -1.82 8.19 16.70
CA ARG A 96 -3.17 7.79 16.23
C ARG A 96 -3.16 7.46 14.75
N HIS A 97 -2.58 6.32 14.40
CA HIS A 97 -2.52 5.85 13.02
C HIS A 97 -3.93 5.59 12.45
N LEU A 98 -4.16 6.02 11.22
CA LEU A 98 -5.38 5.66 10.48
C LEU A 98 -5.12 4.36 9.74
N SER A 99 -6.06 3.41 9.82
CA SER A 99 -5.88 2.10 9.20
C SER A 99 -7.18 1.58 8.59
N ASP A 100 -7.00 0.75 7.56
CA ASP A 100 -8.06 -0.04 6.95
C ASP A 100 -7.50 -1.45 6.69
N THR A 101 -8.30 -2.48 6.96
CA THR A 101 -7.87 -3.88 6.86
C THR A 101 -8.85 -4.66 6.01
N PHE A 102 -8.33 -5.41 5.05
CA PHE A 102 -9.15 -6.29 4.21
C PHE A 102 -8.57 -7.69 4.14
N LYS A 103 -9.45 -8.66 3.87
CA LYS A 103 -9.07 -10.02 3.47
C LYS A 103 -9.20 -10.12 1.95
N PRO A 104 -8.16 -10.55 1.22
CA PRO A 104 -8.21 -10.73 -0.23
C PRO A 104 -9.40 -11.62 -0.66
N ASP A 105 -10.16 -11.15 -1.65
CA ASP A 105 -11.20 -11.95 -2.31
C ASP A 105 -10.54 -12.98 -3.26
N PRO A 106 -10.70 -14.29 -3.03
CA PRO A 106 -10.10 -15.33 -3.88
C PRO A 106 -10.54 -15.29 -5.36
N THR A 107 -11.69 -14.68 -5.66
CA THR A 107 -12.22 -14.58 -7.02
C THR A 107 -11.62 -13.41 -7.81
N SER A 108 -11.11 -12.39 -7.11
CA SER A 108 -10.52 -11.19 -7.70
C SER A 108 -9.22 -11.52 -8.46
N SER A 109 -9.07 -10.93 -9.63
CA SER A 109 -7.86 -11.04 -10.45
C SER A 109 -6.63 -10.42 -9.79
N SER A 110 -6.80 -9.47 -8.87
CA SER A 110 -5.73 -8.83 -8.11
C SER A 110 -4.87 -9.80 -7.29
N PHE A 111 -5.45 -10.92 -6.87
CA PHE A 111 -4.82 -11.87 -5.93
C PHE A 111 -4.51 -13.23 -6.56
N LYS A 112 -4.76 -13.40 -7.87
CA LYS A 112 -4.37 -14.61 -8.60
C LYS A 112 -2.86 -14.65 -8.78
N LYS A 113 -2.34 -15.84 -9.12
CA LYS A 113 -0.93 -16.02 -9.47
C LYS A 113 -0.54 -15.04 -10.60
N PRO A 114 0.49 -14.19 -10.40
CA PRO A 114 0.87 -13.20 -11.40
C PRO A 114 1.27 -13.81 -12.74
N THR A 115 0.73 -13.25 -13.82
CA THR A 115 1.15 -13.54 -15.20
C THR A 115 1.97 -12.39 -15.79
N SER A 116 1.82 -11.18 -15.25
CA SER A 116 2.60 -9.96 -15.52
C SER A 116 3.40 -9.53 -14.30
N ASP A 117 4.29 -8.54 -14.44
CA ASP A 117 5.14 -8.04 -13.35
C ASP A 117 4.36 -7.58 -12.11
N MET A 118 3.16 -7.03 -12.33
CA MET A 118 2.23 -6.60 -11.29
C MET A 118 0.81 -7.02 -11.65
N ASN A 119 0.05 -7.44 -10.64
CA ASN A 119 -1.39 -7.60 -10.77
C ASN A 119 -2.11 -6.25 -10.68
N ILE A 120 -3.42 -6.27 -10.94
CA ILE A 120 -4.30 -5.11 -10.70
C ILE A 120 -4.26 -4.77 -9.20
N ALA A 121 -4.00 -3.50 -8.87
CA ALA A 121 -3.95 -3.03 -7.50
C ALA A 121 -5.33 -3.15 -6.82
N SER A 122 -5.36 -3.51 -5.53
CA SER A 122 -6.58 -3.63 -4.73
C SER A 122 -6.39 -2.95 -3.37
N GLY A 123 -7.40 -2.25 -2.88
CA GLY A 123 -7.30 -1.45 -1.66
C GLY A 123 -8.45 -0.46 -1.53
N CYS A 124 -8.18 0.70 -0.95
CA CYS A 124 -9.20 1.64 -0.50
C CYS A 124 -9.14 2.96 -1.30
N PRO A 125 -10.09 3.19 -2.23
CA PRO A 125 -10.21 4.45 -2.96
C PRO A 125 -10.48 5.65 -2.03
N LEU A 126 -11.20 5.43 -0.93
CA LEU A 126 -11.58 6.45 0.06
C LEU A 126 -10.76 6.34 1.35
N PHE A 127 -9.46 6.02 1.25
CA PHE A 127 -8.66 5.67 2.43
C PHE A 127 -8.60 6.78 3.49
N VAL A 128 -8.18 8.00 3.12
CA VAL A 128 -8.19 9.15 4.05
C VAL A 128 -8.57 10.43 3.31
N ALA A 129 -9.53 11.18 3.83
CA ALA A 129 -9.94 12.48 3.26
C ALA A 129 -8.80 13.51 3.33
N HIS A 130 -8.65 14.36 2.31
CA HIS A 130 -7.54 15.33 2.26
C HIS A 130 -7.55 16.30 3.43
N ASN A 131 -8.73 16.75 3.87
CA ASN A 131 -8.88 17.65 5.02
C ASN A 131 -8.45 17.04 6.37
N VAL A 132 -8.30 15.72 6.46
CA VAL A 132 -7.75 15.04 7.65
C VAL A 132 -6.22 15.02 7.60
N ILE A 133 -5.61 15.00 6.42
CA ILE A 133 -4.16 14.91 6.23
C ILE A 133 -3.52 16.30 6.25
N GLU A 134 -4.12 17.26 5.54
CA GLU A 134 -3.53 18.58 5.32
C GLU A 134 -3.57 19.40 6.62
N GLY A 135 -2.40 19.91 7.04
CA GLY A 135 -2.27 20.70 8.27
C GLY A 135 -2.33 19.89 9.58
N SER A 136 -2.30 18.57 9.52
CA SER A 136 -2.34 17.69 10.69
C SER A 136 -1.00 17.02 10.98
N SER A 137 -0.94 16.25 12.08
CA SER A 137 0.26 15.52 12.51
C SER A 137 0.62 14.32 11.62
N TYR A 138 -0.18 14.01 10.59
CA TYR A 138 0.18 13.01 9.57
C TYR A 138 1.24 13.52 8.60
N VAL A 139 1.37 14.84 8.43
CA VAL A 139 2.40 15.48 7.60
C VAL A 139 3.37 16.25 8.49
N LYS A 140 4.63 15.85 8.53
CA LYS A 140 5.69 16.54 9.26
C LYS A 140 6.92 16.66 8.37
N GLU A 141 7.55 17.84 8.36
CA GLU A 141 8.72 18.12 7.49
C GLU A 141 8.46 17.74 6.03
N ASP A 142 7.28 18.14 5.51
CA ASP A 142 6.78 17.84 4.16
C ASP A 142 6.84 16.35 3.79
N THR A 143 6.66 15.47 4.78
CA THR A 143 6.77 14.02 4.62
C THR A 143 5.58 13.32 5.25
N ILE A 144 5.08 12.28 4.57
CA ILE A 144 4.15 11.30 5.14
C ILE A 144 4.80 9.92 5.21
N PHE A 145 4.28 9.08 6.11
CA PHE A 145 4.65 7.67 6.19
C PHE A 145 3.43 6.78 6.03
N LEU A 146 3.51 5.88 5.06
CA LEU A 146 2.52 4.82 4.88
C LEU A 146 3.09 3.52 5.42
N ARG A 147 2.24 2.68 6.01
CA ARG A 147 2.64 1.34 6.45
C ARG A 147 1.67 0.30 5.91
N ILE A 148 2.23 -0.76 5.36
CA ILE A 148 1.45 -1.91 4.89
C ILE A 148 1.91 -3.11 5.71
N HIS A 149 0.97 -3.83 6.28
CA HIS A 149 1.22 -5.04 7.05
C HIS A 149 0.44 -6.19 6.42
N VAL A 150 1.16 -7.27 6.09
CA VAL A 150 0.61 -8.52 5.59
C VAL A 150 0.77 -9.56 6.67
N ASP A 151 -0.32 -10.20 7.05
CA ASP A 151 -0.34 -11.24 8.07
C ASP A 151 0.34 -12.51 7.54
N THR A 152 1.52 -12.84 8.08
CA THR A 152 2.33 -13.98 7.64
C THR A 152 2.12 -15.24 8.48
N THR A 153 1.28 -15.19 9.52
CA THR A 153 1.10 -16.30 10.49
C THR A 153 0.64 -17.59 9.82
N GLU A 154 -0.23 -17.51 8.81
CA GLU A 154 -0.73 -18.68 8.07
C GLU A 154 0.27 -19.24 7.04
N LEU A 155 1.41 -18.57 6.80
CA LEU A 155 2.40 -18.98 5.79
C LEU A 155 3.52 -19.86 6.32
N GLU A 156 3.70 -19.97 7.64
CA GLU A 156 4.78 -20.74 8.29
C GLU A 156 4.61 -22.26 8.18
N ASN A 157 3.49 -22.73 7.62
CA ASN A 157 3.14 -24.15 7.52
C ASN A 157 3.44 -24.79 6.16
N PHE A 158 4.33 -24.20 5.34
CA PHE A 158 4.72 -24.72 4.02
C PHE A 158 6.24 -24.85 3.88
#